data_AF-A0A1J5DLV7-F1
#
_entry.id   AF-A0A1J5DLV7-F1
#
_cell.length_a   1.000
_cell.length_b   1.000
_cell.length_c   1.000
_cell.angle_alpha   90.00
_cell.angle_beta   90.00
_cell.angle_gamma   90.00
#
_symmetry.space_group_name_H-M   'P 1'
#
loop_
_entity.id
_entity.type
_entity.pdbx_description
1 polymer ?
#
loop_
_entity_poly.entity_id
_entity_poly.type
_entity_poly.pdbx_seq_one_letter_code
_entity_poly.pdbx_strand_id
1 'polypeptide(L)'
;MMLATTKTPSAPSHILVEFLNPQGQPLNILDLGSDFMTANAIDLSYGNQPLQIEIEKHVSKVGNAFYEYSQNGVPFPDEFSTFVRVEGTIVPFGRIHPSKNGNPTREGSTQAIIGGVLYKVTVYLTETKTPYYIKVIAHKKPESTGITKAQLSPRGGRMVI
;
A
#
# COMPACT_ATOMS: atom_id res chain seq x y z
N MET A 1 20.00 -36.55 10.19
CA MET A 1 19.23 -35.82 9.17
C MET A 1 18.10 -35.11 9.89
N MET A 2 18.25 -33.82 10.23
CA MET A 2 17.23 -33.07 10.98
C MET A 2 16.22 -32.47 9.99
N LEU A 3 14.94 -32.75 10.18
CA LEU A 3 13.84 -32.16 9.42
C LEU A 3 13.70 -30.69 9.84
N ALA A 4 13.95 -29.77 8.92
CA ALA A 4 13.68 -28.36 9.13
C ALA A 4 12.15 -28.15 9.26
N THR A 5 11.70 -27.72 10.44
CA THR A 5 10.33 -27.25 10.63
C THR A 5 10.17 -25.96 9.83
N THR A 6 9.52 -26.05 8.66
CA THR A 6 9.13 -24.88 7.88
C THR A 6 8.08 -24.12 8.69
N LYS A 7 8.52 -23.09 9.42
CA LYS A 7 7.65 -22.14 10.10
C LYS A 7 6.65 -21.60 9.08
N THR A 8 5.37 -21.89 9.26
CA THR A 8 4.30 -21.38 8.39
C THR A 8 4.46 -19.87 8.27
N PRO A 9 4.55 -19.31 7.06
CA PRO A 9 4.66 -17.87 6.88
C PRO A 9 3.49 -17.19 7.60
N SER A 10 3.83 -16.36 8.58
CA SER A 10 2.88 -15.64 9.42
C SER A 10 2.92 -14.17 9.03
N ALA A 11 1.74 -13.57 8.83
CA ALA A 11 1.60 -12.16 8.51
C ALA A 11 2.25 -11.30 9.62
N PRO A 12 3.14 -10.34 9.26
CA PRO A 12 3.89 -9.52 10.21
C PRO A 12 2.97 -8.63 11.05
N SER A 13 3.44 -8.19 12.22
CA SER A 13 2.66 -7.34 13.13
C SER A 13 2.40 -5.94 12.58
N HIS A 14 3.27 -5.45 11.70
CA HIS A 14 3.13 -4.19 10.98
C HIS A 14 3.60 -4.35 9.54
N ILE A 15 3.22 -3.40 8.69
CA ILE A 15 3.81 -3.19 7.36
C ILE A 15 4.28 -1.75 7.21
N LEU A 16 5.29 -1.53 6.37
CA LEU A 16 5.83 -0.21 6.08
C LEU A 16 5.27 0.36 4.77
N VAL A 17 4.83 1.61 4.82
CA VAL A 17 4.43 2.41 3.68
C VAL A 17 5.33 3.63 3.56
N GLU A 18 5.81 3.89 2.34
CA GLU A 18 6.69 5.00 2.02
C GLU A 18 6.09 5.84 0.90
N PHE A 19 6.35 7.14 0.93
CA PHE A 19 5.89 8.09 -0.06
C PHE A 19 7.08 8.60 -0.86
N LEU A 20 6.94 8.65 -2.18
CA LEU A 20 8.02 9.03 -3.08
C LEU A 20 7.59 10.19 -3.97
N ASN A 21 8.55 11.06 -4.32
CA ASN A 21 8.37 12.11 -5.31
C ASN A 21 8.29 11.52 -6.75
N PRO A 22 8.00 12.33 -7.78
CA PRO A 22 7.91 11.86 -9.16
C PRO A 22 9.19 11.25 -9.73
N GLN A 23 10.34 11.54 -9.12
CA GLN A 23 11.65 10.98 -9.46
C GLN A 23 11.93 9.65 -8.76
N GLY A 24 11.01 9.17 -7.91
CA GLY A 24 11.13 7.93 -7.15
C GLY A 24 11.98 8.04 -5.88
N GLN A 25 12.34 9.26 -5.48
CA GLN A 25 13.08 9.50 -4.24
C GLN A 25 12.12 9.58 -3.06
N PRO A 26 12.52 9.15 -1.85
CA PRO A 26 11.68 9.28 -0.67
C PRO A 26 11.34 10.74 -0.38
N LEU A 27 10.06 10.99 -0.10
CA LEU A 27 9.58 12.28 0.39
C LEU A 27 10.01 12.43 1.84
N ASN A 28 10.64 13.53 2.22
CA ASN A 28 11.02 13.76 3.61
C ASN A 28 9.88 14.41 4.39
N ILE A 29 9.90 14.26 5.71
CA ILE A 29 8.90 14.86 6.60
C ILE A 29 8.86 16.39 6.45
N LEU A 30 10.01 17.04 6.30
CA LEU A 30 10.11 18.49 6.14
C LEU A 30 9.44 18.99 4.85
N ASP A 31 9.38 18.16 3.80
CA ASP A 31 8.75 18.51 2.52
C ASP A 31 7.23 18.69 2.65
N LEU A 32 6.64 18.18 3.75
CA LEU A 32 5.22 18.35 4.11
C LEU A 32 4.97 19.68 4.85
N GLY A 33 6.01 20.42 5.21
CA GLY A 33 5.90 21.71 5.88
C GLY A 33 5.68 21.64 7.39
N SER A 34 6.00 22.76 8.06
CA SER A 34 5.99 22.90 9.52
C SER A 34 4.62 22.69 10.14
N ASP A 35 3.55 23.06 9.44
CA ASP A 35 2.18 22.93 9.94
C ASP A 35 1.76 21.47 10.06
N PHE A 36 2.15 20.64 9.09
CA PHE A 36 1.94 19.19 9.16
C PHE A 36 2.74 18.58 10.30
N MET A 37 4.01 18.95 10.45
CA MET A 37 4.85 18.46 11.55
C MET A 37 4.23 18.82 12.91
N THR A 38 3.80 20.07 13.08
CA THR A 38 3.16 20.55 14.31
C THR A 38 1.86 19.81 14.59
N ALA A 39 1.00 19.65 13.58
CA ALA A 39 -0.28 18.95 13.72
C ALA A 39 -0.13 17.48 14.10
N ASN A 40 0.99 16.84 13.76
CA ASN A 40 1.31 15.45 14.07
C ASN A 40 2.32 15.30 15.20
N ALA A 41 2.66 16.38 15.93
CA ALA A 41 3.63 16.40 17.02
C ALA A 41 5.02 15.81 16.64
N ILE A 42 5.46 16.08 15.41
CA ILE A 42 6.75 15.63 14.90
C ILE A 42 7.83 16.68 15.21
N ASP A 43 8.89 16.25 15.89
CA ASP A 43 10.02 17.11 16.22
C ASP A 43 10.84 17.47 14.95
N LEU A 44 11.39 18.69 14.92
CA LEU A 44 12.17 19.19 13.78
C LEU A 44 13.41 18.32 13.47
N SER A 45 13.97 17.65 14.46
CA SER A 45 15.09 16.72 14.29
C SER A 45 14.79 15.56 13.34
N TYR A 46 13.51 15.22 13.15
CA TYR A 46 13.07 14.20 12.20
C TYR A 46 12.79 14.74 10.79
N GLY A 47 12.88 16.06 10.56
CA GLY A 47 12.48 16.68 9.29
C GLY A 47 13.17 16.10 8.06
N ASN A 48 14.46 15.75 8.16
CA ASN A 48 15.22 15.17 7.05
C ASN A 48 15.02 13.65 6.88
N GLN A 49 14.18 13.02 7.71
CA GLN A 49 13.87 11.61 7.55
C GLN A 49 12.78 11.41 6.49
N PRO A 50 12.84 10.31 5.73
CA PRO A 50 11.75 9.90 4.86
C PRO A 50 10.43 9.78 5.62
N LEU A 51 9.34 10.24 5.02
CA LEU A 51 7.99 9.97 5.47
C LEU A 51 7.71 8.48 5.30
N GLN A 52 7.65 7.77 6.44
CA GLN A 52 7.28 6.37 6.51
C GLN A 52 6.14 6.19 7.51
N ILE A 53 5.20 5.30 7.17
CA ILE A 53 4.05 4.98 8.00
C ILE A 53 4.05 3.48 8.27
N GLU A 54 4.08 3.12 9.54
CA GLU A 54 3.83 1.75 9.99
C GLU A 54 2.32 1.54 10.13
N ILE A 55 1.80 0.49 9.48
CA ILE A 55 0.39 0.10 9.57
C ILE A 55 0.30 -1.18 10.40
N GLU A 56 -0.40 -1.11 11.52
CA GLU A 56 -0.62 -2.27 12.39
C GLU A 56 -1.50 -3.34 11.72
N LYS A 57 -1.21 -4.60 12.07
CA LYS A 57 -1.99 -5.75 11.67
C LYS A 57 -3.32 -5.77 12.41
N HIS A 58 -4.40 -5.83 11.64
CA HIS A 58 -5.73 -6.16 12.13
C HIS A 58 -6.11 -7.59 11.75
N VAL A 59 -7.01 -8.19 12.54
CA VAL A 59 -7.57 -9.51 12.27
C VAL A 59 -9.06 -9.36 12.01
N SER A 60 -9.50 -9.77 10.82
CA SER A 60 -10.91 -9.76 10.46
C SER A 60 -11.71 -10.80 11.25
N LYS A 61 -13.04 -10.71 11.22
CA LYS A 61 -13.95 -11.67 11.89
C LYS A 61 -13.71 -13.12 11.49
N VAL A 62 -13.20 -13.36 10.28
CA VAL A 62 -12.90 -14.70 9.74
C VAL A 62 -11.44 -15.13 9.95
N GLY A 63 -10.67 -14.40 10.77
CA GLY A 63 -9.29 -14.73 11.12
C GLY A 63 -8.23 -14.29 10.11
N ASN A 64 -8.62 -13.65 9.01
CA ASN A 64 -7.66 -13.15 8.02
C ASN A 64 -7.01 -11.85 8.50
N ALA A 65 -5.69 -11.78 8.39
CA ALA A 65 -4.91 -10.58 8.64
C ALA A 65 -5.09 -9.54 7.53
N PHE A 66 -5.29 -8.28 7.91
CA PHE A 66 -5.36 -7.14 7.00
C PHE A 66 -4.71 -5.91 7.63
N TYR A 67 -4.38 -4.93 6.79
CA TYR A 67 -3.76 -3.68 7.19
C TYR A 67 -4.57 -2.54 6.58
N GLU A 68 -4.93 -1.57 7.39
CA GLU A 68 -5.68 -0.40 6.95
C GLU A 68 -5.14 0.84 7.64
N TYR A 69 -4.85 1.87 6.85
CA TYR A 69 -4.44 3.17 7.33
C TYR A 69 -5.16 4.23 6.54
N SER A 70 -5.54 5.31 7.21
CA SER A 70 -6.01 6.50 6.53
C SER A 70 -5.69 7.76 7.31
N GLN A 71 -5.33 8.82 6.61
CA GLN A 71 -5.04 10.13 7.19
C GLN A 71 -5.58 11.24 6.29
N ASN A 72 -6.16 12.27 6.90
CA ASN A 72 -6.56 13.50 6.23
C ASN A 72 -5.48 14.57 6.40
N GLY A 73 -5.48 15.55 5.51
CA GLY A 73 -4.66 16.76 5.64
C GLY A 73 -3.18 16.52 5.41
N VAL A 74 -2.80 15.56 4.57
CA VAL A 74 -1.41 15.35 4.17
C VAL A 74 -1.07 16.32 3.02
N PRO A 75 -0.14 17.27 3.20
CA PRO A 75 0.21 18.26 2.18
C PRO A 75 1.28 17.70 1.24
N PHE A 76 0.91 16.79 0.35
CA PHE A 76 1.85 16.26 -0.64
C PHE A 76 2.30 17.39 -1.60
N PRO A 77 3.61 17.73 -1.65
CA PRO A 77 4.10 18.84 -2.47
C PRO A 77 3.98 18.56 -3.97
N ASP A 78 4.03 17.28 -4.35
CA ASP A 78 3.88 16.82 -5.74
C ASP A 78 2.44 16.42 -6.08
N GLU A 79 1.49 16.70 -5.19
CA GLU A 79 0.05 16.48 -5.42
C GLU A 79 -0.25 15.01 -5.83
N PHE A 80 -1.02 14.82 -6.92
CA PHE A 80 -1.30 13.50 -7.47
C PHE A 80 -0.09 12.79 -8.09
N SER A 81 1.05 13.45 -8.21
CA SER A 81 2.27 12.86 -8.77
C SER A 81 3.08 12.09 -7.73
N THR A 82 2.73 12.18 -6.44
CA THR A 82 3.30 11.36 -5.38
C THR A 82 3.04 9.87 -5.62
N PHE A 83 4.08 9.06 -5.49
CA PHE A 83 3.99 7.60 -5.52
C PHE A 83 3.94 7.02 -4.11
N VAL A 84 3.35 5.83 -4.00
CA VAL A 84 3.27 5.09 -2.73
C VAL A 84 3.91 3.73 -2.91
N ARG A 85 4.80 3.37 -1.99
CA ARG A 85 5.50 2.09 -1.94
C ARG A 85 5.09 1.35 -0.66
N VAL A 86 4.68 0.09 -0.79
CA VAL A 86 4.26 -0.75 0.34
C VAL A 86 5.14 -1.98 0.37
N GLU A 87 5.87 -2.20 1.47
CA GLU A 87 6.83 -3.32 1.59
C GLU A 87 7.77 -3.42 0.37
N GLY A 88 8.34 -2.27 -0.03
CA GLY A 88 9.22 -2.19 -1.21
C GLY A 88 8.52 -2.26 -2.57
N THR A 89 7.22 -2.52 -2.63
CA THR A 89 6.45 -2.63 -3.88
C THR A 89 5.77 -1.32 -4.23
N ILE A 90 6.11 -0.72 -5.38
CA ILE A 90 5.45 0.50 -5.87
C ILE A 90 4.01 0.17 -6.31
N VAL A 91 3.06 0.98 -5.85
CA VAL A 91 1.66 0.88 -6.25
C VAL A 91 1.44 1.71 -7.52
N PRO A 92 1.11 1.11 -8.68
CA PRO A 92 0.83 1.85 -9.88
C PRO A 92 -0.54 2.52 -9.75
N PHE A 93 -0.55 3.84 -9.85
CA PHE A 93 -1.78 4.63 -9.82
C PHE A 93 -2.38 4.79 -11.22
N GLY A 94 -3.71 4.71 -11.29
CA GLY A 94 -4.50 4.99 -12.48
C GLY A 94 -4.66 6.48 -12.79
N ARG A 95 -5.66 6.77 -13.62
CA ARG A 95 -6.08 8.14 -13.96
C ARG A 95 -6.85 8.77 -12.80
N ILE A 96 -6.84 10.10 -12.74
CA ILE A 96 -7.66 10.86 -11.80
C ILE A 96 -9.14 10.72 -12.18
N HIS A 97 -9.98 10.46 -11.19
CA HIS A 97 -11.43 10.39 -11.33
C HIS A 97 -12.11 10.96 -10.08
N PRO A 98 -13.38 11.38 -10.14
CA PRO A 98 -14.10 11.79 -8.94
C PRO A 98 -14.32 10.61 -7.98
N SER A 99 -14.14 10.85 -6.69
CA SER A 99 -14.60 9.98 -5.60
C SER A 99 -16.14 9.99 -5.50
N LYS A 100 -16.68 9.17 -4.59
CA LYS A 100 -18.11 9.16 -4.25
C LYS A 100 -18.64 10.53 -3.81
N ASN A 101 -17.78 11.37 -3.23
CA ASN A 101 -18.13 12.70 -2.75
C ASN A 101 -17.79 13.81 -3.76
N GLY A 102 -17.39 13.45 -4.99
CA GLY A 102 -17.04 14.39 -6.05
C GLY A 102 -15.60 14.93 -6.00
N ASN A 103 -14.85 14.65 -4.94
CA ASN A 103 -13.45 15.08 -4.82
C ASN A 103 -12.55 14.35 -5.85
N PRO A 104 -11.56 15.01 -6.48
CA PRO A 104 -10.58 14.36 -7.33
C PRO A 104 -9.80 13.27 -6.58
N THR A 105 -9.68 12.09 -7.19
CA THR A 105 -9.04 10.91 -6.59
C THR A 105 -8.19 10.18 -7.61
N ARG A 106 -7.02 9.71 -7.15
CA ARG A 106 -6.18 8.75 -7.86
C ARG A 106 -6.16 7.44 -7.08
N GLU A 107 -6.65 6.37 -7.70
CA GLU A 107 -6.64 5.01 -7.14
C GLU A 107 -5.54 4.17 -7.79
N GLY A 108 -4.81 3.41 -6.97
CA GLY A 108 -3.80 2.46 -7.41
C GLY A 108 -4.00 1.12 -6.74
N SER A 109 -3.64 0.04 -7.43
CA SER A 109 -3.66 -1.30 -6.82
C SER A 109 -2.54 -2.17 -7.35
N THR A 110 -1.99 -3.01 -6.47
CA THR A 110 -0.95 -3.97 -6.82
C THR A 110 -1.09 -5.23 -5.97
N GLN A 111 -0.21 -6.19 -6.22
CA GLN A 111 -0.04 -7.36 -5.37
C GLN A 111 1.35 -7.29 -4.73
N ALA A 112 1.42 -7.48 -3.42
CA ALA A 112 2.67 -7.44 -2.67
C ALA A 112 2.81 -8.73 -1.84
N ILE A 113 4.05 -9.21 -1.69
CA ILE A 113 4.36 -10.32 -0.79
C ILE A 113 4.70 -9.72 0.57
N ILE A 114 3.89 -10.04 1.58
CA ILE A 114 4.02 -9.52 2.94
C ILE A 114 4.18 -10.71 3.88
N GLY A 115 5.35 -10.84 4.52
CA GLY A 115 5.66 -12.00 5.37
C GLY A 115 5.53 -13.35 4.65
N GLY A 116 5.80 -13.40 3.34
CA GLY A 116 5.67 -14.61 2.51
C GLY A 116 4.24 -14.92 2.03
N VAL A 117 3.28 -14.04 2.30
CA VAL A 117 1.88 -14.21 1.88
C VAL A 117 1.52 -13.13 0.85
N LEU A 118 0.72 -13.49 -0.16
CA LEU A 118 0.28 -12.56 -1.20
C LEU A 118 -0.89 -11.70 -0.71
N TYR A 119 -0.74 -10.39 -0.76
CA TYR A 119 -1.76 -9.40 -0.44
C TYR A 119 -2.18 -8.63 -1.68
N LYS A 120 -3.47 -8.28 -1.78
CA LYS A 120 -3.93 -7.21 -2.66
C LYS A 120 -3.83 -5.91 -1.89
N VAL A 121 -3.02 -4.98 -2.41
CA VAL A 121 -2.83 -3.64 -1.86
C VAL A 121 -3.60 -2.66 -2.73
N THR A 122 -4.40 -1.79 -2.12
CA THR A 122 -5.09 -0.69 -2.78
C THR A 122 -4.76 0.61 -2.05
N VAL A 123 -4.45 1.65 -2.82
CA VAL A 123 -4.14 2.98 -2.31
C VAL A 123 -5.04 4.02 -2.97
N TYR A 124 -5.55 4.95 -2.17
CA TYR A 124 -6.35 6.09 -2.62
C TYR A 124 -5.65 7.38 -2.18
N LEU A 125 -5.37 8.25 -3.15
CA LEU A 125 -5.02 9.65 -2.92
C LEU A 125 -6.21 10.50 -3.34
N THR A 126 -6.79 11.28 -2.42
CA THR A 126 -7.95 12.13 -2.71
C THR A 126 -7.65 13.56 -2.31
N GLU A 127 -7.79 14.50 -3.22
CA GLU A 127 -7.67 15.92 -2.92
C GLU A 127 -8.89 16.35 -2.09
N THR A 128 -8.68 17.04 -0.97
CA THR A 128 -9.78 17.54 -0.14
C THR A 128 -9.55 18.99 0.26
N LYS A 129 -10.48 19.58 1.03
CA LYS A 129 -10.29 20.91 1.63
C LYS A 129 -9.10 20.96 2.59
N THR A 130 -8.72 19.83 3.16
CA THR A 130 -7.46 19.63 3.89
C THR A 130 -6.57 18.71 3.05
N PRO A 131 -5.38 19.19 2.65
CA PRO A 131 -4.85 19.08 1.30
C PRO A 131 -5.11 17.73 0.62
N TYR A 132 -4.60 16.62 1.16
CA TYR A 132 -4.94 15.29 0.68
C TYR A 132 -5.39 14.35 1.78
N TYR A 133 -6.34 13.49 1.43
CA TYR A 133 -6.68 12.26 2.14
C TYR A 133 -5.95 11.08 1.49
N ILE A 134 -5.21 10.33 2.31
CA ILE A 134 -4.58 9.06 1.93
C ILE A 134 -5.33 7.91 2.59
N LYS A 135 -5.56 6.84 1.83
CA LYS A 135 -6.02 5.55 2.36
C LYS A 135 -5.19 4.42 1.76
N VAL A 136 -4.67 3.55 2.61
CA VAL A 136 -3.96 2.32 2.21
C VAL A 136 -4.67 1.14 2.82
N ILE A 137 -4.95 0.13 2.00
CA ILE A 137 -5.60 -1.11 2.41
C ILE A 137 -4.81 -2.28 1.84
N ALA A 138 -4.40 -3.22 2.67
CA ALA A 138 -3.80 -4.48 2.25
C ALA A 138 -4.60 -5.66 2.80
N HIS A 139 -5.26 -6.40 1.91
CA HIS A 139 -6.03 -7.59 2.25
C HIS A 139 -5.31 -8.85 1.75
N LYS A 140 -5.21 -9.89 2.60
CA LYS A 140 -4.71 -11.20 2.18
C LYS A 140 -5.53 -11.64 0.96
N LYS A 141 -4.85 -11.98 -0.14
CA LYS A 141 -5.54 -12.62 -1.25
C LYS A 141 -5.97 -14.00 -0.78
N PRO A 142 -7.23 -14.42 -1.02
CA PRO A 142 -7.57 -15.82 -0.82
C PRO A 142 -6.54 -16.64 -1.60
N GLU A 143 -5.92 -17.62 -0.93
CA GLU A 143 -5.14 -18.63 -1.62
C GLU A 143 -6.07 -19.16 -2.70
N SER A 144 -5.68 -19.04 -3.97
CA SER A 144 -6.40 -19.69 -5.04
C SER A 144 -6.24 -21.19 -4.78
N THR A 145 -7.14 -21.75 -4.00
CA THR A 145 -7.30 -23.19 -3.85
C THR A 145 -7.84 -23.71 -5.17
N GLY A 146 -6.92 -23.89 -6.12
CA GLY A 146 -7.17 -24.46 -7.42
C GLY A 146 -7.06 -23.44 -8.55
N ILE A 147 -5.90 -23.40 -9.18
CA ILE A 147 -5.92 -23.36 -10.64
C ILE A 147 -6.65 -24.63 -11.06
N THR A 148 -7.89 -24.50 -11.52
CA THR A 148 -8.61 -25.68 -12.03
C THR A 148 -7.88 -26.19 -13.26
N LYS A 149 -7.88 -27.51 -13.53
CA LYS A 149 -7.32 -28.09 -14.77
C LYS A 149 -7.80 -27.36 -16.05
N ALA A 150 -9.01 -26.77 -15.99
CA ALA A 150 -9.61 -25.94 -17.02
C ALA A 150 -8.92 -24.59 -17.27
N GLN A 151 -8.18 -24.04 -16.30
CA GLN A 151 -7.38 -22.81 -16.43
C GLN A 151 -5.93 -23.08 -16.89
N LEU A 152 -5.42 -24.31 -16.70
CA LEU A 152 -4.09 -24.73 -17.16
C LEU A 152 -4.08 -25.22 -18.62
N SER A 153 -5.26 -25.50 -19.18
CA SER A 153 -5.37 -25.98 -20.56
C SER A 153 -5.70 -24.80 -21.48
N PRO A 154 -4.92 -24.53 -22.55
CA PRO A 154 -5.29 -23.52 -23.52
C PRO A 154 -6.67 -23.83 -24.10
N ARG A 155 -7.59 -22.85 -24.06
CA ARG A 155 -8.86 -22.98 -24.77
C ARG A 155 -8.59 -22.75 -26.25
N GLY A 156 -8.81 -23.78 -27.07
CA GLY A 156 -8.68 -23.68 -28.54
C GLY A 156 -7.31 -24.01 -29.11
N GLY A 157 -6.39 -24.63 -28.35
CA GLY A 157 -5.09 -25.05 -28.89
C GLY A 157 -4.32 -25.97 -27.94
N ARG A 158 -3.23 -26.56 -28.44
CA ARG A 158 -2.26 -27.31 -27.64
C ARG A 158 -0.92 -26.58 -27.66
N MET A 159 -0.21 -26.59 -26.53
CA MET A 159 1.19 -26.20 -26.51
C MET A 159 1.98 -27.32 -27.21
N VAL A 160 2.67 -26.98 -28.30
CA VAL A 160 3.58 -27.89 -29.00
C VAL A 160 4.98 -27.53 -28.54
N ILE A 161 5.74 -28.52 -28.08
CA ILE A 161 7.18 -28.42 -27.80
C ILE A 161 7.91 -28.90 -29.05
#